data_AF-A0A225V2I6-F1
#
_entry.id   AF-A0A225V2I6-F1
#
_cell.length_a   1.000
_cell.length_b   1.000
_cell.length_c   1.000
_cell.angle_alpha   90.00
_cell.angle_beta   90.00
_cell.angle_gamma   90.00
#
_symmetry.space_group_name_H-M   'P 1'
#
loop_
_entity.id
_entity.type
_entity.pdbx_description
1 polymer ?
#
loop_
_entity_poly.entity_id
_entity_poly.type
_entity_poly.pdbx_seq_one_letter_code
_entity_poly.pdbx_strand_id
1 'polypeptide(L)'
;PDFYNTSKTENGRVSYPIYHIPNFEPTSSGGHPSNVVFLTCDAYGVLPPVSKLSDGQAMYHFLSGYTAKVAGTERGVTEPTATFSACFGAAFLPLHPTKYADLLQKKLQKYNTSVYLVNTGWTAGGYGVGQRMSIKDTRACIDAILDGSIKNSEFSEDPNFGFAVPKKLGDIPENVLNPREAWSDKAAYDATAKKLAGMFKDNYKKYVSADVTDYSKFGPKV
;
A
#
# COMPACT_ATOMS: atom_id res chain seq x y z
N PRO A 1 5.69 -27.68 -15.58
CA PRO A 1 4.39 -26.99 -15.63
C PRO A 1 4.48 -25.70 -16.46
N ASP A 2 3.45 -25.39 -17.24
CA ASP A 2 3.34 -24.09 -17.91
C ASP A 2 2.72 -23.07 -16.93
N PHE A 3 3.54 -22.15 -16.42
CA PHE A 3 3.11 -21.13 -15.45
C PHE A 3 2.31 -19.99 -16.09
N TYR A 4 2.22 -19.93 -17.43
CA TYR A 4 1.43 -18.93 -18.16
C TYR A 4 0.04 -19.43 -18.55
N ASN A 5 -0.24 -20.73 -18.39
CA ASN A 5 -1.55 -21.29 -18.74
C ASN A 5 -2.61 -20.94 -17.70
N THR A 6 -3.47 -19.98 -18.04
CA THR A 6 -4.60 -19.51 -17.21
C THR A 6 -5.96 -20.06 -17.67
N SER A 7 -6.00 -21.03 -18.59
CA SER A 7 -7.25 -21.55 -19.19
C SER A 7 -8.30 -22.04 -18.18
N LYS A 8 -7.86 -22.50 -17.00
CA LYS A 8 -8.74 -22.89 -15.88
C LYS A 8 -9.03 -21.73 -14.93
N THR A 9 -7.99 -20.95 -14.59
CA THR A 9 -8.06 -19.83 -13.65
C THR A 9 -6.78 -19.00 -13.72
N GLU A 10 -6.89 -17.69 -13.49
CA GLU A 10 -5.73 -16.81 -13.26
C GLU A 10 -5.10 -17.00 -11.87
N ASN A 11 -5.81 -17.62 -10.92
CA ASN A 11 -5.34 -17.85 -9.55
C ASN A 11 -4.57 -19.19 -9.44
N GLY A 12 -3.55 -19.38 -10.28
CA GLY A 12 -2.64 -20.53 -10.17
C GLY A 12 -1.94 -20.55 -8.81
N ARG A 13 -1.87 -21.70 -8.15
CA ARG A 13 -1.29 -21.86 -6.80
C ARG A 13 -0.29 -23.00 -6.77
N VAL A 14 0.74 -22.85 -5.95
CA VAL A 14 1.65 -23.91 -5.52
C VAL A 14 1.71 -23.88 -3.99
N SER A 15 1.68 -25.06 -3.37
CA SER A 15 1.91 -25.23 -1.94
C SER A 15 3.15 -26.08 -1.75
N TYR A 16 4.01 -25.68 -0.81
CA TYR A 16 5.22 -26.39 -0.49
C TYR A 16 5.59 -26.15 0.99
N PRO A 17 6.29 -27.09 1.64
CA PRO A 17 6.82 -26.87 2.99
C PRO A 17 7.84 -25.73 3.01
N ILE A 18 7.88 -24.97 4.13
CA ILE A 18 8.75 -23.78 4.25
C ILE A 18 10.24 -24.06 3.97
N TYR A 19 10.71 -25.27 4.30
CA TYR A 19 12.09 -25.70 4.11
C TYR A 19 12.48 -25.94 2.63
N HIS A 20 11.55 -25.79 1.67
CA HIS A 20 11.90 -25.71 0.24
C HIS A 20 12.58 -24.37 -0.11
N ILE A 21 12.46 -23.35 0.74
CA ILE A 21 13.20 -22.08 0.60
C ILE A 21 14.48 -22.20 1.43
N PRO A 22 15.69 -22.16 0.84
CA PRO A 22 16.94 -22.38 1.59
C PRO A 22 17.19 -21.35 2.69
N ASN A 23 16.82 -20.10 2.45
CA ASN A 23 16.98 -18.99 3.40
C ASN A 23 15.70 -18.78 4.21
N PHE A 24 15.40 -19.70 5.12
CA PHE A 24 14.26 -19.62 6.04
C PHE A 24 14.74 -19.67 7.49
N GLU A 25 13.94 -19.09 8.40
CA GLU A 25 14.15 -19.20 9.84
C GLU A 25 13.41 -20.45 10.36
N PRO A 26 14.12 -21.48 10.87
CA PRO A 26 13.49 -22.76 11.26
C PRO A 26 12.37 -22.63 12.31
N THR A 27 12.46 -21.63 13.19
CA THR A 27 11.42 -21.38 14.21
C THR A 27 10.22 -20.61 13.66
N SER A 28 10.29 -20.11 12.43
CA SER A 28 9.29 -19.20 11.82
C SER A 28 8.92 -18.02 12.74
N SER A 29 9.89 -17.57 13.53
CA SER A 29 9.73 -16.53 14.56
C SER A 29 10.87 -15.52 14.45
N GLY A 30 10.59 -14.27 14.77
CA GLY A 30 11.58 -13.20 14.76
C GLY A 30 11.40 -12.26 15.96
N GLY A 31 12.27 -11.24 16.04
CA GLY A 31 12.13 -10.17 17.02
C GLY A 31 10.94 -9.24 16.75
N HIS A 32 10.84 -8.17 17.53
CA HIS A 32 9.85 -7.13 17.24
C HIS A 32 10.22 -6.36 15.96
N PRO A 33 9.25 -6.05 15.09
CA PRO A 33 9.53 -5.42 13.80
C PRO A 33 10.03 -3.99 14.00
N SER A 34 11.18 -3.65 13.41
CA SER A 34 11.64 -2.26 13.31
C SER A 34 10.91 -1.48 12.20
N ASN A 35 10.39 -2.21 11.19
CA ASN A 35 9.62 -1.67 10.08
C ASN A 35 8.34 -2.50 9.86
N VAL A 36 7.23 -1.84 9.54
CA VAL A 36 5.99 -2.45 9.03
C VAL A 36 5.72 -1.86 7.65
N VAL A 37 5.42 -2.72 6.68
CA VAL A 37 5.13 -2.31 5.31
C VAL A 37 3.71 -2.70 4.94
N PHE A 38 2.91 -1.72 4.55
CA PHE A 38 1.61 -1.95 3.93
C PHE A 38 1.80 -1.99 2.42
N LEU A 39 1.40 -3.10 1.81
CA LEU A 39 1.39 -3.25 0.35
C LEU A 39 0.01 -2.87 -0.18
N THR A 40 0.00 -1.97 -1.15
CA THR A 40 -1.22 -1.62 -1.88
C THR A 40 -1.01 -1.85 -3.36
N CYS A 41 -2.00 -2.43 -4.04
CA CYS A 41 -2.00 -2.54 -5.49
C CYS A 41 -2.88 -1.42 -6.03
N ASP A 42 -2.33 -0.20 -6.17
CA ASP A 42 -3.10 0.93 -6.68
C ASP A 42 -3.22 0.88 -8.20
N ALA A 43 -4.36 0.42 -8.72
CA ALA A 43 -4.64 0.41 -10.15
C ALA A 43 -5.08 1.77 -10.72
N TYR A 44 -5.22 2.79 -9.88
CA TYR A 44 -5.48 4.17 -10.29
C TYR A 44 -4.19 4.94 -10.58
N GLY A 45 -3.02 4.43 -10.15
CA GLY A 45 -1.72 5.03 -10.45
C GLY A 45 -1.46 6.37 -9.77
N VAL A 46 -2.08 6.59 -8.61
CA VAL A 46 -2.05 7.84 -7.85
C VAL A 46 -1.03 7.80 -6.72
N LEU A 47 -0.92 6.66 -6.03
CA LEU A 47 -0.11 6.54 -4.81
C LEU A 47 1.40 6.45 -5.15
N PRO A 48 2.28 7.11 -4.36
CA PRO A 48 3.73 7.04 -4.53
C PRO A 48 4.28 5.61 -4.45
N PRO A 49 5.42 5.30 -5.09
CA PRO A 49 6.07 3.99 -4.99
C PRO A 49 6.33 3.57 -3.54
N VAL A 50 6.72 4.54 -2.70
CA VAL A 50 6.88 4.36 -1.26
C VAL A 50 6.55 5.67 -0.53
N SER A 51 5.97 5.53 0.66
CA SER A 51 5.60 6.63 1.53
C SER A 51 5.88 6.25 2.98
N LYS A 52 6.51 7.14 3.74
CA LYS A 52 6.62 7.01 5.19
C LYS A 52 5.35 7.58 5.82
N LEU A 53 4.73 6.80 6.70
CA LEU A 53 3.50 7.18 7.39
C LEU A 53 3.82 7.66 8.81
N SER A 54 3.10 8.68 9.27
CA SER A 54 2.95 8.94 10.71
C SER A 54 2.11 7.86 11.38
N ASP A 55 2.17 7.74 12.71
CA ASP A 55 1.36 6.78 13.48
C ASP A 55 -0.14 6.89 13.16
N GLY A 56 -0.66 8.12 13.04
CA GLY A 56 -2.06 8.36 12.71
C GLY A 56 -2.41 7.92 11.29
N GLN A 57 -1.54 8.22 10.31
CA GLN A 57 -1.70 7.75 8.94
C GLN A 57 -1.61 6.23 8.85
N ALA A 58 -0.71 5.60 9.63
CA ALA A 58 -0.61 4.15 9.69
C ALA A 58 -1.93 3.52 10.13
N MET A 59 -2.59 4.07 11.15
CA MET A 59 -3.89 3.55 11.60
C MET A 59 -4.99 3.81 10.57
N TYR A 60 -5.04 5.00 9.98
CA TYR A 60 -6.00 5.33 8.92
C TYR A 60 -5.88 4.36 7.73
N HIS A 61 -4.67 4.11 7.25
CA HIS A 61 -4.41 3.23 6.11
C HIS A 61 -4.55 1.75 6.46
N PHE A 62 -4.24 1.34 7.69
CA PHE A 62 -4.49 -0.02 8.16
C PHE A 62 -5.99 -0.33 8.23
N LEU A 63 -6.80 0.59 8.77
CA LEU A 63 -8.25 0.46 8.80
C LEU A 63 -8.88 0.55 7.40
N SER A 64 -8.35 1.42 6.54
CA SER A 64 -8.81 1.53 5.15
C SER A 64 -8.51 0.25 4.37
N GLY A 65 -7.29 -0.30 4.52
CA GLY A 65 -6.86 -1.52 3.85
C GLY A 65 -7.06 -1.46 2.33
N TYR A 66 -6.68 -0.33 1.74
CA TYR A 66 -6.90 -0.06 0.33
C TYR A 66 -6.01 -0.91 -0.57
N THR A 67 -6.63 -1.54 -1.56
CA THR A 67 -6.01 -2.17 -2.72
C THR A 67 -6.98 -2.06 -3.90
N ALA A 68 -6.54 -2.32 -5.12
CA ALA A 68 -7.44 -2.39 -6.27
C ALA A 68 -7.51 -3.81 -6.82
N LYS A 69 -8.73 -4.20 -7.22
CA LYS A 69 -8.95 -5.38 -8.05
C LYS A 69 -8.67 -5.00 -9.49
N VAL A 70 -7.81 -5.79 -10.13
CA VAL A 70 -7.39 -5.57 -11.52
C VAL A 70 -8.33 -6.34 -12.44
N ALA A 71 -8.68 -5.74 -13.58
CA ALA A 71 -9.48 -6.41 -14.60
C ALA A 71 -8.86 -7.76 -15.00
N GLY A 72 -9.70 -8.79 -15.14
CA GLY A 72 -9.28 -10.17 -15.45
C GLY A 72 -9.04 -11.05 -14.23
N THR A 73 -8.53 -10.50 -13.11
CA THR A 73 -8.11 -11.30 -11.94
C THR A 73 -9.25 -11.85 -11.11
N GLU A 74 -10.47 -11.32 -11.28
CA GLU A 74 -11.69 -11.81 -10.64
C GLU A 74 -12.86 -11.87 -11.63
N ARG A 75 -13.76 -12.86 -11.44
CA ARG A 75 -14.96 -13.01 -12.27
C ARG A 75 -15.79 -11.73 -12.24
N GLY A 76 -15.99 -11.11 -13.40
CA GLY A 76 -16.86 -9.94 -13.58
C GLY A 76 -16.20 -8.58 -13.39
N VAL A 77 -14.88 -8.53 -13.17
CA VAL A 77 -14.14 -7.25 -13.08
C VAL A 77 -13.56 -6.90 -14.45
N THR A 78 -14.18 -5.93 -15.12
CA THR A 78 -13.76 -5.42 -16.45
C THR A 78 -12.96 -4.12 -16.35
N GLU A 79 -13.04 -3.41 -15.23
CA GLU A 79 -12.33 -2.16 -14.96
C GLU A 79 -11.74 -2.17 -13.53
N PRO A 80 -10.68 -1.39 -13.25
CA PRO A 80 -10.09 -1.31 -11.93
C PRO A 80 -11.08 -0.87 -10.85
N THR A 81 -11.34 -1.75 -9.90
CA THR A 81 -12.26 -1.45 -8.79
C THR A 81 -11.49 -1.26 -7.49
N ALA A 82 -11.62 -0.07 -6.90
CA ALA A 82 -11.10 0.20 -5.56
C ALA A 82 -11.73 -0.76 -4.54
N THR A 83 -10.91 -1.42 -3.73
CA THR A 83 -11.32 -2.35 -2.68
C THR A 83 -10.71 -1.91 -1.35
N PHE A 84 -11.56 -1.81 -0.33
CA PHE A 84 -11.16 -1.43 1.02
C PHE A 84 -11.37 -2.63 1.95
N SER A 85 -10.31 -3.40 2.16
CA SER A 85 -10.30 -4.60 2.98
C SER A 85 -9.62 -4.28 4.30
N ALA A 86 -10.41 -3.89 5.31
CA ALA A 86 -9.94 -3.54 6.65
C ALA A 86 -8.80 -4.44 7.16
N CYS A 87 -7.75 -3.84 7.72
CA CYS A 87 -6.55 -4.51 8.20
C CYS A 87 -5.82 -5.33 7.11
N PHE A 88 -6.06 -5.03 5.83
CA PHE A 88 -5.63 -5.81 4.66
C PHE A 88 -6.14 -7.27 4.66
N GLY A 89 -7.22 -7.56 5.40
CA GLY A 89 -7.65 -8.94 5.66
C GLY A 89 -9.08 -9.06 6.19
N ALA A 90 -9.99 -8.17 5.78
CA ALA A 90 -11.35 -8.08 6.34
C ALA A 90 -12.12 -9.41 6.34
N ALA A 91 -11.90 -10.26 5.34
CA ALA A 91 -12.56 -11.57 5.22
C ALA A 91 -12.24 -12.54 6.39
N PHE A 92 -11.21 -12.25 7.19
CA PHE A 92 -10.72 -13.13 8.25
C PHE A 92 -10.81 -12.51 9.64
N LEU A 93 -11.45 -11.34 9.80
CA LEU A 93 -11.50 -10.63 11.07
C LEU A 93 -12.73 -11.06 11.90
N PRO A 94 -12.56 -11.79 13.02
CA PRO A 94 -13.67 -12.11 13.92
C PRO A 94 -14.10 -10.93 14.80
N LEU A 95 -13.23 -9.92 15.00
CA LEU A 95 -13.54 -8.73 15.79
C LEU A 95 -13.72 -7.50 14.90
N HIS A 96 -14.24 -6.42 15.47
CA HIS A 96 -14.30 -5.14 14.77
C HIS A 96 -12.87 -4.64 14.43
N PRO A 97 -12.62 -4.12 13.20
CA PRO A 97 -11.29 -3.69 12.74
C PRO A 97 -10.54 -2.75 13.70
N THR A 98 -11.26 -1.89 14.40
CA THR A 98 -10.66 -0.93 15.36
C THR A 98 -9.91 -1.61 16.50
N LYS A 99 -10.32 -2.82 16.92
CA LYS A 99 -9.59 -3.58 17.95
C LYS A 99 -8.20 -4.00 17.48
N TYR A 100 -8.05 -4.33 16.21
CA TYR A 100 -6.76 -4.66 15.61
C TYR A 100 -5.90 -3.41 15.42
N ALA A 101 -6.51 -2.29 15.01
CA ALA A 101 -5.81 -1.01 14.89
C ALA A 101 -5.25 -0.53 16.24
N ASP A 102 -6.05 -0.56 17.30
CA ASP A 102 -5.60 -0.21 18.66
C ASP A 102 -4.42 -1.08 19.12
N LEU A 103 -4.48 -2.40 18.82
CA LEU A 103 -3.39 -3.32 19.16
C LEU A 103 -2.13 -2.99 18.35
N LEU A 104 -2.26 -2.75 17.05
CA LEU A 104 -1.15 -2.38 16.18
C LEU A 104 -0.50 -1.07 16.66
N GLN A 105 -1.28 -0.04 16.92
CA GLN A 105 -0.78 1.26 17.42
C GLN A 105 0.06 1.09 18.68
N LYS A 106 -0.45 0.36 19.68
CA LYS A 106 0.28 0.10 20.93
C LYS A 106 1.61 -0.61 20.68
N LYS A 107 1.66 -1.53 19.71
CA LYS A 107 2.89 -2.24 19.35
C LYS A 107 3.87 -1.33 18.62
N LEU A 108 3.41 -0.54 17.65
CA LEU A 108 4.25 0.40 16.91
C LEU A 108 4.93 1.40 17.87
N GLN A 109 4.16 2.00 18.78
CA GLN A 109 4.67 2.95 19.77
C GLN A 109 5.64 2.30 20.76
N LYS A 110 5.31 1.11 21.27
CA LYS A 110 6.16 0.39 22.23
C LYS A 110 7.54 0.06 21.66
N TYR A 111 7.63 -0.24 20.36
CA TYR A 111 8.86 -0.70 19.72
C TYR A 111 9.48 0.33 18.78
N ASN A 112 8.95 1.57 18.74
CA ASN A 112 9.38 2.63 17.84
C ASN A 112 9.47 2.17 16.36
N THR A 113 8.47 1.39 15.94
CA THR A 113 8.42 0.77 14.62
C THR A 113 8.02 1.79 13.57
N SER A 114 8.81 1.92 12.51
CA SER A 114 8.47 2.77 11.36
C SER A 114 7.45 2.10 10.45
N VAL A 115 6.49 2.85 9.91
CA VAL A 115 5.48 2.32 8.98
C VAL A 115 5.64 2.96 7.61
N TYR A 116 5.60 2.11 6.57
CA TYR A 116 5.66 2.52 5.18
C TYR A 116 4.47 1.97 4.40
N LEU A 117 3.99 2.75 3.43
CA LEU A 117 3.05 2.32 2.40
C LEU A 117 3.82 2.16 1.09
N VAL A 118 3.73 1.01 0.44
CA VAL A 118 4.43 0.71 -0.81
C VAL A 118 3.39 0.36 -1.88
N ASN A 119 3.39 1.14 -2.97
CA ASN A 119 2.56 0.88 -4.13
C ASN A 119 3.22 -0.19 -5.01
N THR A 120 2.52 -1.31 -5.18
CA THR A 120 2.87 -2.46 -6.04
C THR A 120 1.95 -2.59 -7.26
N GLY A 121 1.07 -1.59 -7.43
CA GLY A 121 0.12 -1.44 -8.52
C GLY A 121 0.72 -0.67 -9.69
N TRP A 122 0.09 0.43 -10.10
CA TRP A 122 0.41 1.19 -11.31
C TRP A 122 1.08 2.52 -11.02
N THR A 123 1.73 3.08 -12.04
CA THR A 123 2.27 4.45 -12.10
C THR A 123 2.06 5.05 -13.50
N ALA A 124 2.29 6.35 -13.62
CA ALA A 124 2.22 7.11 -14.88
C ALA A 124 0.86 7.05 -15.60
N GLY A 125 -0.20 6.65 -14.87
CA GLY A 125 -1.55 6.45 -15.38
C GLY A 125 -2.26 5.34 -14.60
N GLY A 126 -3.59 5.32 -14.67
CA GLY A 126 -4.36 4.15 -14.23
C GLY A 126 -4.19 2.95 -15.16
N TYR A 127 -4.72 1.79 -14.78
CA TYR A 127 -4.73 0.59 -15.62
C TYR A 127 -5.23 0.90 -17.05
N GLY A 128 -4.53 0.35 -18.05
CA GLY A 128 -4.81 0.59 -19.47
C GLY A 128 -4.09 1.79 -20.07
N VAL A 129 -3.61 2.75 -19.26
CA VAL A 129 -2.81 3.91 -19.69
C VAL A 129 -1.42 3.86 -19.08
N GLY A 130 -1.35 3.71 -17.76
CA GLY A 130 -0.11 3.57 -17.03
C GLY A 130 0.47 2.17 -17.10
N GLN A 131 1.58 1.99 -16.40
CA GLN A 131 2.27 0.70 -16.32
C GLN A 131 2.35 0.23 -14.88
N ARG A 132 2.41 -1.09 -14.69
CA ARG A 132 2.63 -1.67 -13.37
C ARG A 132 4.01 -1.28 -12.86
N MET A 133 4.13 -1.01 -11.56
CA MET A 133 5.39 -0.77 -10.89
C MET A 133 6.36 -1.91 -11.16
N SER A 134 7.57 -1.56 -11.60
CA SER A 134 8.56 -2.57 -11.89
C SER A 134 8.95 -3.27 -10.59
N ILE A 135 9.09 -4.60 -10.64
CA ILE A 135 9.52 -5.35 -9.46
C ILE A 135 10.92 -4.91 -8.98
N LYS A 136 11.74 -4.37 -9.89
CA LYS A 136 13.05 -3.79 -9.57
C LYS A 136 12.88 -2.56 -8.66
N ASP A 137 11.99 -1.63 -9.00
CA ASP A 137 11.76 -0.42 -8.21
C ASP A 137 11.09 -0.75 -6.87
N THR A 138 10.12 -1.68 -6.86
CA THR A 138 9.52 -2.15 -5.60
C THR A 138 10.57 -2.78 -4.69
N ARG A 139 11.49 -3.61 -5.22
CA ARG A 139 12.59 -4.17 -4.43
C ARG A 139 13.52 -3.09 -3.91
N ALA A 140 13.89 -2.11 -4.73
CA ALA A 140 14.70 -0.97 -4.28
C ALA A 140 14.02 -0.19 -3.13
N CYS A 141 12.70 -0.01 -3.16
CA CYS A 141 11.96 0.55 -2.03
C CYS A 141 12.08 -0.31 -0.76
N ILE A 142 11.92 -1.63 -0.88
CA ILE A 142 12.03 -2.56 0.26
C ILE A 142 13.45 -2.58 0.82
N ASP A 143 14.45 -2.69 -0.06
CA ASP A 143 15.86 -2.70 0.33
C ASP A 143 16.21 -1.41 1.10
N ALA A 144 15.77 -0.24 0.60
CA ALA A 144 16.02 1.03 1.25
C ALA A 144 15.31 1.20 2.62
N ILE A 145 14.16 0.54 2.81
CA ILE A 145 13.48 0.47 4.11
C ILE A 145 14.25 -0.41 5.08
N LEU A 146 14.73 -1.57 4.61
CA LEU A 146 15.37 -2.58 5.44
C LEU A 146 16.80 -2.18 5.83
N ASP A 147 17.58 -1.62 4.90
CA ASP A 147 18.94 -1.14 5.16
C ASP A 147 18.98 0.25 5.82
N GLY A 148 17.84 0.95 5.84
CA GLY A 148 17.67 2.26 6.46
C GLY A 148 18.13 3.44 5.61
N SER A 149 18.63 3.24 4.40
CA SER A 149 19.08 4.29 3.48
C SER A 149 17.97 5.28 3.11
N ILE A 150 16.70 4.86 3.14
CA ILE A 150 15.54 5.74 2.95
C ILE A 150 15.51 6.92 3.94
N LYS A 151 16.10 6.76 5.13
CA LYS A 151 16.16 7.80 6.17
C LYS A 151 17.09 8.96 5.80
N ASN A 152 18.00 8.74 4.85
CA ASN A 152 18.94 9.75 4.38
C ASN A 152 18.35 10.62 3.26
N SER A 153 17.16 10.28 2.74
CA SER A 153 16.47 11.10 1.76
C SER A 153 15.82 12.32 2.42
N GLU A 154 15.78 13.43 1.69
CA GLU A 154 14.79 14.46 1.94
C GLU A 154 13.39 13.94 1.61
N PHE A 155 12.39 14.35 2.38
CA PHE A 155 11.00 14.00 2.14
C PHE A 155 10.21 15.24 1.73
N SER A 156 9.32 15.07 0.77
CA SER A 156 8.27 16.03 0.43
C SER A 156 6.91 15.48 0.83
N GLU A 157 6.02 16.37 1.25
CA GLU A 157 4.67 15.99 1.60
C GLU A 157 3.81 15.85 0.33
N ASP A 158 3.13 14.71 0.18
CA ASP A 158 2.15 14.51 -0.89
C ASP A 158 0.93 15.44 -0.67
N PRO A 159 0.51 16.21 -1.69
CA PRO A 159 -0.55 17.22 -1.52
C PRO A 159 -1.94 16.60 -1.31
N ASN A 160 -2.18 15.37 -1.75
CA ASN A 160 -3.49 14.75 -1.75
C ASN A 160 -3.78 13.97 -0.46
N PHE A 161 -2.77 13.28 0.07
CA PHE A 161 -2.83 12.34 1.19
C PHE A 161 -1.94 12.74 2.37
N GLY A 162 -1.04 13.71 2.20
CA GLY A 162 -0.14 14.18 3.27
C GLY A 162 0.99 13.21 3.60
N PHE A 163 1.28 12.24 2.73
CA PHE A 163 2.35 11.28 2.97
C PHE A 163 3.74 11.93 2.91
N ALA A 164 4.69 11.42 3.69
CA ALA A 164 6.09 11.77 3.48
C ALA A 164 6.66 10.88 2.37
N VAL A 165 6.95 11.47 1.21
CA VAL A 165 7.50 10.80 0.02
C VAL A 165 8.98 11.15 -0.14
N PRO A 166 9.90 10.17 -0.28
CA PRO A 166 11.30 10.48 -0.47
C PRO A 166 11.51 11.14 -1.85
N LYS A 167 12.31 12.20 -1.91
CA LYS A 167 12.67 12.86 -3.18
C LYS A 167 13.63 12.03 -4.02
N LYS A 168 14.45 11.19 -3.37
CA LYS A 168 15.44 10.31 -4.01
C LYS A 168 15.48 8.96 -3.30
N LEU A 169 15.60 7.88 -4.04
CA LEU A 169 15.70 6.55 -3.46
C LEU A 169 16.44 5.59 -4.39
N GLY A 170 17.72 5.34 -4.09
CA GLY A 170 18.57 4.50 -4.93
C GLY A 170 18.56 4.97 -6.39
N ASP A 171 18.33 4.02 -7.29
CA ASP A 171 18.28 4.24 -8.74
C ASP A 171 16.86 4.50 -9.29
N ILE A 172 15.85 4.65 -8.42
CA ILE A 172 14.49 4.91 -8.87
C ILE A 172 14.44 6.34 -9.45
N PRO A 173 13.98 6.53 -10.71
CA PRO A 173 13.87 7.85 -11.30
C PRO A 173 13.02 8.80 -10.45
N GLU A 174 13.47 10.04 -10.25
CA GLU A 174 12.78 11.03 -9.39
C GLU A 174 11.34 11.29 -9.85
N ASN A 175 11.09 11.27 -11.16
CA ASN A 175 9.76 11.43 -11.72
C ASN A 175 8.83 10.24 -11.42
N VAL A 176 9.36 9.06 -11.09
CA VAL A 176 8.55 7.90 -10.67
C VAL A 176 8.21 8.01 -9.18
N LEU A 177 9.09 8.57 -8.35
CA LEU A 177 8.85 8.82 -6.93
C LEU A 177 7.73 9.84 -6.69
N ASN A 178 7.53 10.78 -7.62
CA ASN A 178 6.40 11.69 -7.64
C ASN A 178 5.38 11.27 -8.71
N PRO A 179 4.27 10.58 -8.33
CA PRO A 179 3.28 10.08 -9.29
C PRO A 179 2.72 11.15 -10.21
N ARG A 180 2.51 12.38 -9.72
CA ARG A 180 2.04 13.47 -10.58
C ARG A 180 3.02 13.73 -11.70
N GLU A 181 4.32 13.71 -11.42
CA GLU A 181 5.37 13.92 -12.41
C GLU A 181 5.51 12.76 -13.40
N ALA A 182 5.15 11.54 -13.01
CA ALA A 182 5.12 10.39 -13.89
C ALA A 182 4.01 10.44 -14.96
N TRP A 183 2.88 11.10 -14.68
CA TRP A 183 1.76 11.18 -15.63
C TRP A 183 2.04 12.17 -16.76
N SER A 184 1.68 11.81 -17.99
CA SER A 184 1.77 12.74 -19.13
C SER A 184 0.76 13.88 -19.01
N ASP A 185 -0.47 13.57 -18.60
CA ASP A 185 -1.53 14.55 -18.33
C ASP A 185 -1.69 14.79 -16.81
N LYS A 186 -1.21 15.96 -16.36
CA LYS A 186 -1.26 16.36 -14.95
C LYS A 186 -2.69 16.64 -14.46
N ALA A 187 -3.57 17.13 -15.34
CA ALA A 187 -4.96 17.39 -14.97
C ALA A 187 -5.73 16.07 -14.79
N ALA A 188 -5.45 15.08 -15.63
CA ALA A 188 -5.99 13.73 -15.45
C ALA A 188 -5.50 13.08 -14.15
N TYR A 189 -4.22 13.27 -13.78
CA TYR A 189 -3.72 12.87 -12.46
C TYR A 189 -4.51 13.55 -11.33
N ASP A 190 -4.61 14.89 -11.36
CA ASP A 190 -5.26 15.66 -10.29
C ASP A 190 -6.73 15.24 -10.10
N ALA A 191 -7.46 15.02 -11.21
CA ALA A 191 -8.83 14.52 -11.17
C ALA A 191 -8.92 13.10 -10.59
N THR A 192 -8.00 12.21 -10.97
CA THR A 192 -7.97 10.82 -10.49
C THR A 192 -7.59 10.75 -9.00
N ALA A 193 -6.62 11.57 -8.58
CA ALA A 193 -6.20 11.67 -7.19
C ALA A 193 -7.34 12.16 -6.30
N LYS A 194 -8.08 13.19 -6.73
CA LYS A 194 -9.27 13.68 -6.02
C LYS A 194 -10.37 12.61 -5.94
N LYS A 195 -10.61 11.87 -7.03
CA LYS A 195 -11.57 10.75 -7.04
C LYS A 195 -11.18 9.68 -6.03
N LEU A 196 -9.91 9.27 -6.01
CA LEU A 196 -9.42 8.26 -5.08
C LEU A 196 -9.49 8.74 -3.63
N ALA A 197 -9.09 9.99 -3.36
CA ALA A 197 -9.22 10.61 -2.04
C ALA A 197 -10.67 10.61 -1.53
N GLY A 198 -11.63 10.93 -2.40
CA GLY A 198 -13.06 10.83 -2.11
C GLY A 198 -13.49 9.42 -1.70
N MET A 199 -13.06 8.40 -2.46
CA MET A 199 -13.35 6.99 -2.13
C MET A 199 -12.80 6.58 -0.76
N PHE A 200 -11.60 7.04 -0.41
CA PHE A 200 -11.01 6.82 0.92
C PHE A 200 -11.86 7.45 2.02
N LYS A 201 -12.24 8.72 1.87
CA LYS A 201 -13.08 9.44 2.84
C LYS A 201 -14.44 8.77 3.01
N ASP A 202 -15.09 8.39 1.90
CA ASP A 202 -16.38 7.72 1.92
C ASP A 202 -16.30 6.35 2.60
N ASN A 203 -15.28 5.55 2.29
CA ASN A 203 -15.04 4.28 2.97
C ASN A 203 -14.81 4.46 4.47
N TYR A 204 -14.09 5.51 4.88
CA TYR A 204 -13.68 5.69 6.28
C TYR A 204 -14.83 6.05 7.22
N LYS A 205 -15.94 6.61 6.71
CA LYS A 205 -17.12 7.00 7.50
C LYS A 205 -17.64 5.88 8.42
N LYS A 206 -17.51 4.61 8.00
CA LYS A 206 -17.95 3.43 8.77
C LYS A 206 -17.12 3.14 10.03
N TYR A 207 -15.96 3.79 10.19
CA TYR A 207 -15.09 3.64 11.36
C TYR A 207 -15.21 4.78 12.36
N VAL A 208 -16.01 5.81 12.07
CA VAL A 208 -16.22 6.95 12.96
C VAL A 208 -17.34 6.60 13.95
N SER A 209 -16.99 6.45 15.23
CA SER A 209 -17.95 6.31 16.32
C SER A 209 -17.40 6.92 17.61
N ALA A 210 -18.28 7.22 18.58
CA ALA A 210 -17.90 7.85 19.83
C ALA A 210 -16.97 6.99 20.71
N ASP A 211 -16.99 5.67 20.51
CA ASP A 211 -16.28 4.70 21.36
C ASP A 211 -14.90 4.29 20.82
N VAL A 212 -14.47 4.86 19.69
CA VAL A 212 -13.19 4.53 19.04
C VAL A 212 -12.40 5.78 18.70
N THR A 213 -11.08 5.64 18.62
CA THR A 213 -10.23 6.75 18.19
C THR A 213 -10.49 7.08 16.72
N ASP A 214 -10.85 8.33 16.45
CA ASP A 214 -11.07 8.79 15.08
C ASP A 214 -9.75 9.24 14.43
N TYR A 215 -9.33 8.48 13.40
CA TYR A 215 -8.17 8.81 12.57
C TYR A 215 -8.52 9.55 11.28
N SER A 216 -9.77 9.98 11.08
CA SER A 216 -10.24 10.66 9.85
C SER A 216 -9.37 11.86 9.46
N LYS A 217 -8.86 12.62 10.44
CA LYS A 217 -7.94 13.76 10.22
C LYS A 217 -6.58 13.38 9.62
N PHE A 218 -6.21 12.10 9.66
CA PHE A 218 -4.99 11.56 9.04
C PHE A 218 -5.24 10.95 7.67
N GLY A 219 -6.47 11.04 7.16
CA GLY A 219 -6.83 10.65 5.81
C GLY A 219 -6.46 11.70 4.74
N PRO A 220 -6.97 11.52 3.51
CA PRO A 220 -6.71 12.45 2.42
C PRO A 220 -7.15 13.89 2.73
N LYS A 221 -6.41 14.87 2.20
CA LYS A 221 -6.65 16.30 2.42
C LYS A 221 -7.71 16.90 1.49
N VAL A 222 -8.02 16.22 0.39
CA VAL A 222 -8.87 16.71 -0.72
C VAL A 222 -10.36 16.60 -0.48
#